data_AF-A0A520R8V8-F1
#
_entry.id   AF-A0A520R8V8-F1
#
_cell.length_a   1.000
_cell.length_b   1.000
_cell.length_c   1.000
_cell.angle_alpha   90.00
_cell.angle_beta   90.00
_cell.angle_gamma   90.00
#
_symmetry.space_group_name_H-M   'P 1'
#
loop_
_entity.id
_entity.type
_entity.pdbx_description
1 polymer ?
#
loop_
_entity_poly.entity_id
_entity_poly.type
_entity_poly.pdbx_seq_one_letter_code
_entity_poly.pdbx_strand_id
1 'polypeptide(L)' 'MAETKSPSQTRVVLAQFLFAYGIDIETLYEAIGADITTCDADAVSHIAGVIDGVNLASSKISAHGVDNWARNF' A
#
# COMPACT_ATOMS: atom_id res chain seq x y z
N MET A 1 18.55 20.04 1.91
CA MET A 1 18.29 18.98 0.92
C MET A 1 17.00 18.29 1.31
N ALA A 2 16.09 18.02 0.37
CA ALA A 2 14.99 17.08 0.65
C ALA A 2 15.63 15.72 0.99
N GLU A 3 15.31 15.15 2.15
CA GLU A 3 15.75 13.80 2.48
C GLU A 3 15.26 12.85 1.38
N THR A 4 16.20 12.22 0.69
CA THR A 4 15.89 11.19 -0.29
C THR A 4 15.33 10.00 0.47
N LYS A 5 14.04 9.71 0.29
CA LYS A 5 13.38 8.56 0.91
C LYS A 5 14.11 7.28 0.52
N SER A 6 14.27 6.36 1.48
CA SER A 6 14.76 5.02 1.19
C SER A 6 13.79 4.30 0.23
N PRO A 7 14.25 3.26 -0.50
CA PRO A 7 13.36 2.49 -1.36
C PRO A 7 12.12 1.94 -0.63
N SER A 8 12.27 1.51 0.63
CA SER A 8 11.13 1.03 1.44
C SER A 8 10.15 2.15 1.76
N GLN A 9 10.65 3.34 2.15
CA GLN A 9 9.80 4.51 2.40
C GLN A 9 9.05 4.95 1.14
N THR A 10 9.71 4.94 -0.02
CA THR A 10 9.08 5.25 -1.30
C THR A 10 7.98 4.26 -1.64
N ARG A 11 8.18 2.95 -1.41
CA ARG A 11 7.14 1.93 -1.59
C ARG A 11 5.94 2.14 -0.67
N VAL A 12 6.16 2.54 0.59
CA VAL A 12 5.06 2.85 1.52
C VAL A 12 4.24 4.04 1.02
N VAL A 13 4.89 5.12 0.60
CA VAL A 13 4.19 6.32 0.09
C VAL A 13 3.43 5.99 -1.20
N LEU A 14 4.01 5.20 -2.09
CA LEU A 14 3.33 4.74 -3.30
C LEU A 14 2.10 3.88 -2.97
N ALA A 15 2.23 2.92 -2.06
CA ALA A 15 1.11 2.09 -1.62
C ALA A 15 -0.05 2.93 -1.03
N GLN A 16 0.28 3.94 -0.21
CA GLN A 16 -0.71 4.88 0.33
C GLN A 16 -1.41 5.69 -0.77
N PHE A 17 -0.67 6.12 -1.80
CA PHE A 17 -1.24 6.81 -2.96
C PHE A 17 -2.20 5.89 -3.71
N LEU A 18 -1.76 4.67 -4.05
CA LEU A 18 -2.57 3.68 -4.77
C LEU A 18 -3.89 3.40 -4.01
N PHE A 19 -3.80 3.17 -2.70
CA PHE A 19 -4.97 2.98 -1.86
C PHE A 19 -5.91 4.19 -1.86
N ALA A 20 -5.39 5.41 -1.71
CA ALA A 20 -6.20 6.63 -1.64
C ALA A 20 -7.02 6.90 -2.91
N TYR A 21 -6.55 6.42 -4.06
CA TYR A 21 -7.22 6.57 -5.35
C TYR A 21 -7.91 5.29 -5.85
N GLY A 22 -7.91 4.22 -5.05
CA GLY A 22 -8.51 2.93 -5.44
C GLY A 22 -7.84 2.29 -6.66
N ILE A 23 -6.53 2.50 -6.84
CA ILE A 23 -5.75 1.95 -7.94
C ILE A 23 -5.07 0.68 -7.41
N ASP A 24 -5.30 -0.46 -8.06
CA ASP A 24 -4.56 -1.68 -7.74
C ASP A 24 -3.15 -1.66 -8.36
N ILE A 25 -2.26 -2.51 -7.83
CA ILE A 25 -0.87 -2.55 -8.27
C ILE A 25 -0.76 -3.00 -9.73
N GLU A 26 -1.59 -3.94 -10.18
CA GLU A 26 -1.57 -4.46 -11.55
C GLU A 26 -1.90 -3.37 -12.57
N THR A 27 -2.93 -2.56 -12.30
CA THR A 27 -3.36 -1.39 -13.08
C THR A 27 -2.23 -0.36 -13.18
N LEU A 28 -1.48 -0.13 -12.09
CA LEU A 28 -0.32 0.75 -12.15
C LEU A 28 0.73 0.21 -13.13
N TYR A 29 1.09 -1.06 -13.03
CA TYR A 29 2.11 -1.69 -13.87
C TYR A 29 1.67 -1.72 -15.34
N GLU A 30 0.41 -2.05 -15.63
CA GLU A 30 -0.17 -1.98 -16.97
C GLU A 30 -0.11 -0.56 -17.54
N ALA A 31 -0.47 0.46 -16.75
CA ALA A 31 -0.49 1.86 -17.19
C ALA A 31 0.90 2.41 -17.55
N ILE A 32 1.96 1.93 -16.90
CA ILE A 32 3.35 2.30 -17.23
C ILE A 32 3.96 1.39 -18.31
N GLY A 33 3.18 0.46 -18.87
CA GLY A 33 3.62 -0.49 -19.89
C GLY A 33 4.63 -1.52 -19.38
N ALA A 34 4.59 -1.84 -18.08
CA ALA A 34 5.46 -2.80 -17.44
C ALA A 34 4.72 -4.11 -17.12
N ASP A 35 5.32 -5.23 -17.46
CA ASP A 35 4.83 -6.54 -17.03
C ASP A 35 5.25 -6.79 -15.58
N ILE A 36 4.27 -6.86 -14.68
CA ILE A 36 4.48 -7.08 -13.25
C ILE A 36 5.25 -8.38 -12.96
N THR A 37 5.14 -9.39 -13.82
CA THR A 37 5.84 -10.68 -13.65
C THR A 37 7.34 -10.59 -13.92
N THR A 38 7.77 -9.53 -14.62
CA THR A 38 9.18 -9.24 -14.91
C THR A 38 9.82 -8.32 -13.88
N CYS A 39 9.02 -7.81 -12.93
CA CYS A 39 9.46 -6.87 -11.92
C CYS A 39 10.02 -7.59 -10.69
N ASP A 40 10.78 -6.85 -9.87
CA ASP A 40 11.31 -7.35 -8.60
C ASP A 40 10.15 -7.79 -7.67
N ALA A 41 10.06 -9.11 -7.46
CA ALA A 41 9.01 -9.73 -6.67
C ALA A 41 8.96 -9.21 -5.22
N ASP A 42 10.11 -8.89 -4.61
CA ASP A 42 10.15 -8.36 -3.25
C ASP A 42 9.59 -6.94 -3.20
N ALA A 43 9.87 -6.13 -4.22
CA ALA A 43 9.34 -4.78 -4.32
C ALA A 43 7.82 -4.77 -4.54
N VAL A 44 7.33 -5.63 -5.45
CA VAL A 44 5.90 -5.80 -5.74
C VAL A 44 5.17 -6.32 -4.49
N SER A 45 5.68 -7.38 -3.87
CA SER A 45 5.13 -7.98 -2.66
C SER A 45 5.06 -6.98 -1.51
N HIS A 46 6.10 -6.17 -1.32
CA HIS A 46 6.10 -5.14 -0.28
C HIS A 46 5.02 -4.08 -0.49
N ILE A 47 4.77 -3.62 -1.72
CA ILE A 47 3.72 -2.65 -2.01
C ILE A 47 2.34 -3.30 -1.77
N ALA A 48 2.11 -4.50 -2.30
CA ALA A 48 0.86 -5.24 -2.12
C ALA A 48 0.55 -5.47 -0.64
N GLY A 49 1.54 -5.93 0.14
CA GLY A 49 1.38 -6.17 1.58
C GLY A 49 1.03 -4.91 2.38
N VAL A 50 1.53 -3.73 1.99
CA VAL A 50 1.13 -2.46 2.61
C VAL A 50 -0.33 -2.13 2.28
N ILE A 51 -0.76 -2.29 1.02
CA ILE A 51 -2.15 -2.04 0.61
C ILE A 51 -3.11 -2.98 1.36
N ASP A 52 -2.78 -4.27 1.44
CA ASP A 52 -3.58 -5.26 2.17
C ASP A 52 -3.66 -4.95 3.66
N GLY A 53 -2.54 -4.53 4.27
CA GLY A 53 -2.51 -4.10 5.67
C GLY A 53 -3.42 -2.90 5.94
N VAL A 54 -3.43 -1.92 5.05
CA VAL A 54 -4.32 -0.75 5.15
C VAL A 54 -5.79 -1.17 4.99
N ASN A 55 -6.13 -1.99 3.99
CA ASN A 55 -7.48 -2.52 3.80
C ASN A 55 -7.99 -3.27 5.04
N LEU A 56 -7.15 -4.13 5.62
CA LEU A 56 -7.47 -4.86 6.84
C LEU A 56 -7.73 -3.92 8.03
N ALA A 57 -6.88 -2.90 8.21
CA ALA A 57 -7.04 -1.91 9.27
C ALA A 57 -8.32 -1.11 9.08
N SER A 58 -8.58 -0.60 7.87
CA SER A 58 -9.79 0.14 7.53
C SER A 58 -11.06 -0.68 7.77
N SER A 59 -11.05 -1.97 7.38
CA SER A 59 -12.18 -2.88 7.61
C SER A 59 -12.44 -3.10 9.10
N LYS A 60 -11.39 -3.34 9.91
CA LYS A 60 -11.52 -3.50 11.37
C LYS A 60 -12.04 -2.24 12.05
N ILE A 61 -11.54 -1.07 11.65
CA ILE A 61 -11.99 0.22 12.19
C ILE A 61 -13.47 0.45 11.86
N SER A 62 -13.88 0.16 10.62
CA SER A 62 -15.28 0.28 10.21
C SER A 62 -16.19 -0.68 10.96
N ALA A 63 -15.75 -1.92 11.19
CA ALA A 63 -16.53 -2.96 11.87
C ALA A 63 -16.68 -2.74 13.39
N HIS A 64 -15.73 -2.05 14.04
CA HIS A 64 -15.72 -1.92 15.51
C HIS A 64 -15.94 -0.48 15.99
N GLY A 65 -15.93 0.50 15.08
CA GLY A 65 -15.86 1.92 15.43
C GLY A 65 -14.46 2.31 15.91
N VAL A 66 -14.06 3.55 15.58
CA VAL A 66 -12.71 4.09 15.88
C VAL A 66 -12.39 3.98 17.37
N ASP A 67 -13.37 4.28 18.23
CA ASP A 67 -13.22 4.31 19.69
C ASP A 67 -13.00 2.94 20.32
N ASN A 68 -13.56 1.88 19.73
CA ASN A 68 -13.47 0.54 20.26
C ASN A 68 -12.21 -0.20 19.76
N TRP A 69 -11.76 0.14 18.54
CA TRP A 69 -10.53 -0.42 17.97
C TRP A 69 -9.28 0.09 18.69
N ALA A 70 -9.19 1.39 18.97
CA ALA A 70 -8.01 2.01 19.60
C ALA A 70 -7.78 1.58 21.07
N ARG A 71 -8.77 0.98 21.73
CA ARG A 71 -8.65 0.50 23.12
C ARG A 71 -7.99 -0.88 23.24
N ASN A 72 -7.87 -1.63 22.15
CA ASN A 72 -7.36 -3.01 22.14
C ASN A 72 -5.90 -3.12 21.68
N PHE A 73 -5.18 -2.00 21.57
CA PHE A 73 -3.76 -1.93 21.20
C PHE A 73 -3.00 -1.02 22.16
#